data_AF-A0A509LKH7-F1
#
_entry.id   AF-A0A509LKH7-F1
#
_cell.length_a   1.000
_cell.length_b   1.000
_cell.length_c   1.000
_cell.angle_alpha   90.00
_cell.angle_beta   90.00
_cell.angle_gamma   90.00
#
_symmetry.space_group_name_H-M   'P 1'
#
loop_
_entity.id
_entity.type
_entity.pdbx_description
1 polymer ?
#
loop_
_entity_poly.entity_id
_entity_poly.type
_entity_poly.pdbx_seq_one_letter_code
_entity_poly.pdbx_strand_id
1 'polypeptide(L)'
;MKSTKKQIQKGSIGILGIPFDQNSSFQKGPSFAPDRIRESYFSTSSNLWSEKGLDLGSIKHLYDLGDINFKENIDDFNLITDSVKNIIDQDCYLICLGGDHSVTFPIIKAHAQKYRHLNILHFDAHPDLYDSLDGN
;
A
#
# COMPACT_ATOMS: atom_id res chain seq x y z
N MET A 1 0.71 -13.38 -22.64
CA MET A 1 -0.31 -12.30 -22.47
C MET A 1 0.40 -10.97 -22.54
N LYS A 2 -0.03 -10.06 -23.43
CA LYS A 2 0.61 -8.76 -23.61
C LYS A 2 0.38 -7.91 -22.35
N SER A 3 1.45 -7.60 -21.63
CA SER A 3 1.46 -6.64 -20.52
C SER A 3 1.36 -5.23 -21.10
N THR A 4 0.14 -4.80 -21.40
CA THR A 4 -0.13 -3.39 -21.64
C THR A 4 -0.18 -2.72 -20.27
N LYS A 5 0.86 -1.95 -19.91
CA LYS A 5 0.80 -1.02 -18.78
C LYS A 5 -0.46 -0.15 -18.97
N LYS A 6 -1.53 -0.44 -18.23
CA LYS A 6 -2.72 0.42 -18.23
C LYS A 6 -2.25 1.78 -17.73
N GLN A 7 -2.44 2.81 -18.55
CA GLN A 7 -2.13 4.17 -18.16
C GLN A 7 -3.08 4.55 -17.01
N ILE A 8 -2.51 4.86 -15.85
CA ILE A 8 -3.27 5.26 -14.67
C ILE A 8 -3.94 6.60 -15.01
N GLN A 9 -5.27 6.64 -14.92
CA GLN A 9 -6.01 7.87 -15.20
C GLN A 9 -5.91 8.81 -13.99
N LYS A 10 -5.77 10.11 -14.26
CA LYS A 10 -5.77 11.13 -13.20
C LYS A 10 -7.02 11.02 -12.33
N GLY A 11 -6.86 11.09 -11.02
CA GLY A 11 -7.94 10.99 -10.04
C GLY A 11 -8.45 9.57 -9.79
N SER A 12 -7.77 8.56 -10.31
CA SER A 12 -8.04 7.16 -9.99
C SER A 12 -7.50 6.75 -8.61
N ILE A 13 -7.94 5.58 -8.14
CA ILE A 13 -7.46 4.94 -6.92
C ILE A 13 -6.65 3.71 -7.32
N GLY A 14 -5.38 3.66 -6.91
CA GLY A 14 -4.52 2.50 -7.01
C GLY A 14 -4.50 1.71 -5.70
N ILE A 15 -4.54 0.38 -5.80
CA ILE A 15 -4.27 -0.54 -4.69
C ILE A 15 -2.88 -1.11 -4.91
N LEU A 16 -1.95 -0.88 -3.99
CA LEU A 16 -0.58 -1.37 -4.07
C LEU A 16 -0.29 -2.27 -2.87
N GLY A 17 0.14 -3.51 -3.10
CA GLY A 17 0.63 -4.37 -2.03
C GLY A 17 2.11 -4.14 -1.74
N ILE A 18 2.46 -4.17 -0.46
CA ILE A 18 3.81 -4.02 0.06
C ILE A 18 4.06 -5.18 1.03
N PRO A 19 4.33 -6.40 0.50
CA PRO A 19 4.46 -7.62 1.30
C PRO A 19 5.80 -7.64 2.06
N PHE A 20 5.93 -6.78 3.07
CA PHE A 20 7.15 -6.57 3.84
C PHE A 20 6.87 -6.76 5.32
N ASP A 21 7.64 -7.61 6.00
CA ASP A 21 7.54 -7.78 7.46
C ASP A 21 8.91 -7.89 8.15
N GLN A 22 9.99 -7.41 7.51
CA GLN A 22 11.35 -7.57 8.02
C GLN A 22 11.57 -6.90 9.39
N ASN A 23 10.80 -5.86 9.71
CA ASN A 23 10.90 -5.11 10.96
C ASN A 23 9.87 -5.53 12.03
N SER A 24 9.15 -6.63 11.80
CA SER A 24 8.30 -7.23 12.84
C SER A 24 9.13 -7.79 13.98
N SER A 25 8.84 -7.37 15.22
CA SER A 25 9.60 -7.71 16.43
C SER A 25 9.19 -9.04 17.09
N PHE A 26 7.89 -9.36 17.16
CA PHE A 26 7.41 -10.57 17.85
C PHE A 26 7.07 -11.72 16.90
N GLN A 27 6.20 -11.50 15.91
CA GLN A 27 5.76 -12.52 14.94
C GLN A 27 5.87 -12.02 13.51
N LYS A 28 6.30 -12.92 12.61
CA LYS A 28 6.23 -12.74 11.15
C LYS A 28 4.88 -13.19 10.62
N GLY A 29 4.56 -12.78 9.39
CA GLY A 29 3.30 -13.09 8.74
C GLY A 29 2.57 -11.89 8.12
N PRO A 30 2.73 -10.64 8.59
CA PRO A 30 2.07 -9.50 7.94
C PRO A 30 2.40 -9.36 6.45
N SER A 31 3.57 -9.82 5.99
CA SER A 31 3.93 -9.83 4.57
C SER A 31 2.97 -10.63 3.68
N PHE A 32 2.21 -11.59 4.24
CA PHE A 32 1.17 -12.32 3.52
C PHE A 32 -0.17 -11.58 3.42
N ALA A 33 -0.34 -10.44 4.09
CA ALA A 33 -1.61 -9.72 4.16
C ALA A 33 -2.13 -9.26 2.78
N PRO A 34 -1.31 -8.70 1.86
CA PRO A 34 -1.80 -8.22 0.57
C PRO A 34 -2.55 -9.30 -0.22
N ASP A 35 -1.95 -10.49 -0.34
CA ASP A 35 -2.57 -11.64 -1.03
C ASP A 35 -3.83 -12.14 -0.32
N ARG A 36 -3.79 -12.26 1.01
CA ARG A 36 -4.94 -12.76 1.81
C ARG A 36 -6.13 -11.82 1.77
N ILE A 37 -5.88 -10.51 1.74
CA ILE A 37 -6.93 -9.50 1.58
C ILE A 37 -7.57 -9.65 0.20
N ARG A 38 -6.79 -9.79 -0.87
CA ARG A 38 -7.32 -10.01 -2.23
C ARG A 38 -8.12 -11.30 -2.32
N GLU A 39 -7.60 -12.40 -1.79
CA GLU A 39 -8.31 -13.69 -1.74
C GLU A 39 -9.66 -13.56 -1.04
N SER A 40 -9.70 -12.89 0.11
CA SER A 40 -10.92 -12.67 0.87
C SER A 40 -11.91 -11.78 0.11
N TYR A 41 -11.42 -10.70 -0.52
CA TYR A 41 -12.21 -9.74 -1.27
C TYR A 41 -12.86 -10.34 -2.53
N PHE A 42 -12.24 -11.34 -3.15
CA PHE A 42 -12.77 -12.04 -4.33
C PHE A 42 -13.35 -13.43 -4.01
N SER A 43 -13.54 -13.74 -2.72
CA SER A 43 -14.10 -15.04 -2.32
C SER A 43 -15.55 -15.20 -2.77
N THR A 44 -16.00 -16.46 -2.94
CA THR A 44 -17.37 -16.78 -3.37
C THR A 44 -18.46 -16.33 -2.40
N SER A 45 -18.09 -16.05 -1.15
CA SER A 45 -18.99 -15.55 -0.11
C SER A 45 -19.00 -14.01 -0.01
N SER A 46 -18.21 -13.33 -0.83
CA SER A 46 -18.15 -11.87 -0.89
C SER A 46 -19.13 -11.30 -1.92
N ASN A 47 -19.44 -10.02 -1.79
CA ASN A 47 -20.05 -9.22 -2.83
C ASN A 47 -19.40 -7.83 -2.85
N LEU A 48 -19.50 -7.13 -3.98
CA LEU A 48 -18.85 -5.83 -4.18
C LEU A 48 -19.70 -4.65 -3.69
N TRP A 49 -20.78 -4.89 -2.94
CA TRP A 49 -21.62 -3.82 -2.43
C TRP A 49 -21.15 -3.38 -1.04
N SER A 50 -20.98 -2.07 -0.88
CA SER A 50 -20.76 -1.47 0.43
C SER A 50 -22.07 -1.37 1.22
N GLU A 51 -21.97 -1.19 2.54
CA GLU A 51 -23.12 -0.94 3.43
C GLU A 51 -23.93 0.32 3.04
N LYS A 52 -23.33 1.24 2.28
CA LYS A 52 -24.01 2.43 1.74
C LYS A 52 -24.78 2.16 0.45
N GLY A 53 -24.82 0.91 -0.04
CA GLY A 53 -25.46 0.54 -1.29
C GLY A 53 -24.69 0.98 -2.53
N LEU A 54 -23.36 1.18 -2.44
CA LEU A 54 -22.52 1.44 -3.61
C LEU A 54 -21.93 0.13 -4.14
N ASP A 55 -22.09 -0.12 -5.44
CA ASP A 55 -21.44 -1.21 -6.16
C ASP A 55 -20.00 -0.84 -6.54
N LEU A 56 -19.04 -1.39 -5.80
CA LEU A 56 -17.61 -1.18 -6.04
C LEU A 56 -17.15 -1.81 -7.36
N GLY A 57 -17.84 -2.83 -7.88
CA GLY A 57 -17.54 -3.44 -9.18
C GLY A 57 -17.82 -2.51 -10.36
N SER A 58 -18.69 -1.51 -10.17
CA SER A 58 -19.00 -0.49 -11.18
C SER A 58 -17.96 0.65 -11.25
N ILE A 59 -17.03 0.73 -10.28
CA ILE A 59 -16.02 1.79 -10.20
C ILE A 59 -14.94 1.57 -11.27
N LYS A 60 -14.95 2.40 -12.31
CA LYS A 60 -14.05 2.29 -13.48
C LYS A 60 -12.61 2.74 -13.23
N HIS A 61 -12.37 3.44 -12.13
CA HIS A 61 -11.09 4.09 -11.81
C HIS A 61 -10.45 3.51 -10.55
N LEU A 62 -10.76 2.25 -10.20
CA LEU A 62 -10.06 1.49 -9.18
C LEU A 62 -9.13 0.48 -9.86
N TYR A 63 -7.84 0.54 -9.57
CA TYR A 63 -6.82 -0.30 -10.19
C TYR A 63 -6.05 -1.08 -9.13
N ASP A 64 -6.06 -2.40 -9.21
CA ASP A 64 -5.06 -3.22 -8.51
C ASP A 64 -3.73 -3.13 -9.27
N LEU A 65 -2.72 -2.56 -8.62
CA LEU A 65 -1.39 -2.32 -9.17
C LEU A 65 -0.45 -3.51 -8.90
N GLY A 66 -0.94 -4.56 -8.23
CA GLY A 66 -0.14 -5.69 -7.80
C GLY A 66 0.74 -5.33 -6.60
N ASP A 67 1.86 -6.03 -6.48
CA ASP A 67 2.74 -5.95 -5.31
C ASP A 67 4.12 -5.44 -5.69
N ILE A 68 4.77 -4.72 -4.76
CA ILE A 68 6.20 -4.43 -4.85
C ILE A 68 6.97 -5.74 -4.76
N ASN A 69 7.85 -5.96 -5.73
CA ASN A 69 8.74 -7.11 -5.75
C ASN A 69 10.09 -6.73 -5.12
N PHE A 70 10.29 -7.14 -3.88
CA PHE A 70 11.54 -6.97 -3.16
C PHE A 70 12.62 -7.92 -3.70
N LYS A 71 13.84 -7.42 -3.86
CA LYS A 71 14.99 -8.18 -4.38
C LYS A 71 16.18 -8.02 -3.46
N GLU A 72 17.04 -9.02 -3.44
CA GLU A 72 18.29 -8.98 -2.69
C GLU A 72 19.17 -7.78 -3.11
N ASN A 73 19.87 -7.19 -2.14
CA ASN A 73 20.81 -6.08 -2.31
C ASN A 73 20.19 -4.76 -2.83
N ILE A 74 18.89 -4.56 -2.63
CA ILE A 74 18.22 -3.29 -2.86
C ILE A 74 17.84 -2.69 -1.50
N ASP A 75 17.86 -1.36 -1.40
CA ASP A 75 17.28 -0.65 -0.27
C ASP A 75 15.74 -0.69 -0.39
N ASP A 76 15.13 -1.54 0.43
CA ASP A 76 13.68 -1.79 0.42
C ASP A 76 12.87 -0.52 0.69
N PHE A 77 13.34 0.38 1.57
CA PHE A 77 12.62 1.61 1.89
C PHE A 77 12.69 2.62 0.74
N ASN A 78 13.83 2.74 0.07
CA ASN A 78 13.92 3.55 -1.15
C ASN A 78 13.10 2.95 -2.29
N LEU A 79 13.07 1.62 -2.45
CA LEU A 79 12.20 0.96 -3.42
C LEU A 79 10.71 1.27 -3.17
N ILE A 80 10.25 1.20 -1.91
CA ILE A 80 8.88 1.58 -1.54
C ILE A 80 8.64 3.05 -1.86
N THR A 81 9.55 3.93 -1.45
CA THR A 81 9.44 5.39 -1.67
C THR A 81 9.28 5.71 -3.15
N ASP A 82 10.17 5.17 -4.00
CA ASP A 82 10.17 5.42 -5.44
C ASP A 82 8.93 4.82 -6.11
N SER A 83 8.50 3.63 -5.70
CA SER A 83 7.30 2.97 -6.24
C SER A 83 6.05 3.79 -5.95
N VAL A 84 5.89 4.25 -4.70
CA VAL A 84 4.78 5.13 -4.28
C VAL A 84 4.84 6.45 -5.04
N LYS A 85 6.02 7.10 -5.09
CA LYS A 85 6.24 8.37 -5.79
C LYS A 85 5.82 8.28 -7.27
N ASN A 86 6.26 7.24 -7.96
CA ASN A 86 5.92 7.02 -9.38
C ASN A 86 4.42 6.92 -9.64
N ILE A 87 3.64 6.42 -8.66
CA ILE A 87 2.18 6.32 -8.77
C ILE A 87 1.51 7.65 -8.44
N ILE A 88 1.86 8.28 -7.30
CA ILE A 88 1.21 9.51 -6.87
C ILE A 88 1.54 10.69 -7.79
N ASP A 89 2.70 10.73 -8.45
CA ASP A 89 3.07 11.76 -9.43
C ASP A 89 2.15 11.77 -10.66
N GLN A 90 1.41 10.69 -10.90
CA GLN A 90 0.37 10.60 -11.94
C GLN A 90 -1.00 11.10 -11.45
N ASP A 91 -1.05 11.78 -10.30
CA ASP A 91 -2.29 12.22 -9.63
C ASP A 91 -3.26 11.06 -9.33
N CYS A 92 -2.70 9.91 -8.94
CA CYS A 92 -3.43 8.74 -8.47
C CYS A 92 -3.47 8.74 -6.93
N TYR A 93 -4.64 8.50 -6.36
CA TYR A 93 -4.80 8.22 -4.93
C TYR A 93 -4.37 6.79 -4.64
N LEU A 94 -3.71 6.55 -3.50
CA LEU A 94 -3.14 5.24 -3.20
C LEU A 94 -3.76 4.63 -1.95
N ILE A 95 -4.16 3.36 -2.06
CA ILE A 95 -4.44 2.46 -0.94
C ILE A 95 -3.30 1.45 -0.89
N CYS A 96 -2.52 1.46 0.18
CA CYS A 96 -1.45 0.49 0.37
C CYS A 96 -1.94 -0.67 1.23
N LEU A 97 -1.81 -1.90 0.73
CA LEU A 97 -1.93 -3.11 1.54
C LEU A 97 -0.53 -3.44 2.04
N GLY A 98 -0.23 -3.08 3.29
CA GLY A 98 1.11 -3.25 3.86
C GLY A 98 1.38 -4.65 4.39
N GLY A 99 2.53 -4.79 5.03
CA GLY A 99 2.80 -5.85 5.99
C GLY A 99 3.02 -5.26 7.38
N ASP A 100 4.27 -5.20 7.86
CA ASP A 100 4.58 -4.55 9.13
C ASP A 100 4.42 -3.02 9.04
N HIS A 101 4.32 -2.36 10.21
CA HIS A 101 3.99 -0.94 10.26
C HIS A 101 5.12 -0.02 9.77
N SER A 102 6.34 -0.53 9.61
CA SER A 102 7.49 0.28 9.20
C SER A 102 7.38 0.75 7.75
N VAL A 103 6.60 0.06 6.90
CA VAL A 103 6.35 0.49 5.51
C VAL A 103 5.67 1.85 5.42
N THR A 104 5.00 2.32 6.49
CA THR A 104 4.38 3.65 6.54
C THR A 104 5.40 4.75 6.34
N PHE A 105 6.62 4.62 6.88
CA PHE A 105 7.67 5.64 6.76
C PHE A 105 8.01 5.97 5.29
N PRO A 106 8.45 5.01 4.44
CA PRO A 106 8.77 5.30 3.05
C PRO A 106 7.54 5.75 2.22
N ILE A 107 6.33 5.28 2.55
CA ILE A 107 5.09 5.76 1.89
C ILE A 107 4.87 7.25 2.17
N ILE A 108 4.96 7.65 3.43
CA ILE A 108 4.77 9.05 3.84
C ILE A 108 5.92 9.92 3.33
N LYS A 109 7.16 9.42 3.31
CA LYS A 109 8.31 10.10 2.70
C LYS A 109 8.04 10.46 1.24
N ALA A 110 7.48 9.54 0.44
CA ALA A 110 7.07 9.83 -0.94
C ALA A 110 5.98 10.90 -1.02
N HIS A 111 4.96 10.84 -0.16
CA HIS A 111 3.91 11.85 -0.12
C HIS A 111 4.43 13.24 0.28
N ALA A 112 5.33 13.31 1.26
CA ALA A 112 5.93 14.56 1.72
C ALA A 112 6.79 15.25 0.64
N GLN A 113 7.34 14.48 -0.32
CA GLN A 113 8.04 15.05 -1.48
C GLN A 113 7.10 15.75 -2.47
N LYS A 114 5.84 15.30 -2.56
CA LYS A 114 4.82 15.90 -3.46
C LYS A 114 3.98 16.97 -2.76
N TYR A 115 3.57 16.72 -1.53
CA TYR A 115 2.63 17.55 -0.78
C TYR A 115 3.34 18.29 0.36
N ARG A 116 3.43 19.63 0.24
CA ARG A 116 4.10 20.47 1.24
C ARG A 116 3.40 20.48 2.61
N HIS A 117 2.07 20.29 2.62
CA HIS A 117 1.25 20.30 3.82
C HIS A 117 0.52 18.97 3.93
N LEU A 118 1.03 18.11 4.81
CA LEU A 118 0.47 16.78 5.06
C LEU A 118 0.05 16.70 6.53
N ASN A 119 -1.18 16.23 6.76
CA ASN A 119 -1.64 15.86 8.09
C ASN A 119 -1.71 14.33 8.15
N ILE A 120 -1.30 13.76 9.28
CA ILE A 120 -1.35 12.32 9.53
C ILE A 120 -2.43 12.04 10.57
N LEU A 121 -3.36 11.16 10.21
CA LEU A 121 -4.31 10.57 11.15
C LEU A 121 -3.87 9.13 11.39
N HIS A 122 -3.44 8.84 12.62
CA HIS A 122 -2.86 7.56 13.01
C HIS A 122 -3.83 6.81 13.93
N PHE A 123 -4.17 5.58 13.55
CA PHE A 123 -4.97 4.67 14.35
C PHE A 123 -4.12 3.45 14.68
N ASP A 124 -3.75 3.32 15.95
CA ASP A 124 -2.96 2.20 16.44
C ASP A 124 -3.22 1.99 17.94
N ALA A 125 -3.04 0.76 18.40
CA ALA A 125 -3.03 0.44 19.82
C ALA A 125 -1.71 0.87 20.49
N HIS A 126 -0.64 1.02 19.71
CA HIS A 126 0.68 1.44 20.18
C HIS A 126 1.06 2.80 19.59
N PRO A 127 1.79 3.64 20.33
CA PRO A 127 2.13 4.98 19.85
C PRO A 127 3.17 4.96 18.71
N ASP A 128 4.05 3.96 18.67
CA ASP A 128 5.15 3.84 17.70
C ASP A 128 6.01 5.11 17.57
N LEU A 129 6.33 5.73 18.71
CA LEU A 129 7.12 6.97 18.82
C LEU A 129 8.53 6.75 19.38
N TYR A 130 9.08 5.55 19.25
CA TYR A 130 10.42 5.23 19.74
C TYR A 130 11.49 5.88 18.84
N ASP A 131 12.59 6.32 19.44
CA ASP A 131 13.73 6.87 18.68
C ASP A 131 14.41 5.80 17.80
N SER A 132 14.48 4.56 18.31
CA SER A 132 14.95 3.38 17.58
C SER A 132 14.46 2.10 18.26
N LEU A 133 14.20 1.07 17.45
CA LEU A 133 13.94 -0.29 17.90
C LEU A 133 14.85 -1.23 17.11
N ASP A 134 15.70 -1.99 17.81
CA ASP A 134 16.66 -2.93 17.22
C ASP A 134 17.59 -2.33 16.14
N GLY A 135 17.88 -1.03 16.22
CA GLY A 135 18.77 -0.33 15.30
C GLY A 135 18.13 0.11 13.98
N ASN A 136 16.81 -0.04 13.87
CA ASN A 136 15.97 0.66 12.89
C ASN A 136 15.66 2.08 13.37
#